data_AF-A0A2V9PKH7-F1
#
_entry.id   AF-A0A2V9PKH7-F1
#
_cell.length_a   1.000
_cell.length_b   1.000
_cell.length_c   1.000
_cell.angle_alpha   90.00
_cell.angle_beta   90.00
_cell.angle_gamma   90.00
#
_symmetry.space_group_name_H-M   'P 1'
#
loop_
_entity.id
_entity.type
_entity.pdbx_description
1 polymer ?
#
loop_
_entity_poly.entity_id
_entity_poly.type
_entity_poly.pdbx_seq_one_letter_code
_entity_poly.pdbx_strand_id
1 'polypeptide(L)'
;VVRFRQDVINLQPKAVVILAGTNDIAGNSGPISNEDIDANLTSIAELARSNKIAVIFSSILPVHNYTPESLDFYAQRPMERILALNRWLKEYCVANNLVYLDYFSAVVDDKGMLKRDLADDGLHPNKAGFAIMAPLAEKAIESALAGGSVAQIGSISIQLAHNSEREIDTEKQLARLLTSYDLHKYTFTHNVIIDERSIPHSHPVLTLHKRHLKSDDQLLSTYVHEQLHWFLDEHLEQTQTAERDLRKIYPKVPTDAPDGSGDEEGTYLHLVTCYLEMQADRDLIGPERTQAVMNFWASDHYRWIYKTVMHDESTIRTVIEQEKLEVI
;
A
#
# COMPACT_ATOMS: atom_id res chain seq x y z
N VAL A 1 -18.66 3.79 -19.85
CA VAL A 1 -17.73 4.33 -20.89
C VAL A 1 -18.38 5.35 -21.85
N VAL A 2 -19.56 5.06 -22.43
CA VAL A 2 -20.15 5.80 -23.58
C VAL A 2 -20.11 7.34 -23.50
N ARG A 3 -20.43 7.94 -22.35
CA ARG A 3 -20.49 9.41 -22.19
C ARG A 3 -19.16 10.09 -21.83
N PHE A 4 -18.11 9.32 -21.51
CA PHE A 4 -16.88 9.87 -20.95
C PHE A 4 -16.16 10.84 -21.91
N ARG A 5 -16.21 10.57 -23.22
CA ARG A 5 -15.62 11.48 -24.21
C ARG A 5 -16.32 12.84 -24.23
N GLN A 6 -17.65 12.82 -24.30
CA GLN A 6 -18.45 14.05 -24.43
C GLN A 6 -18.40 14.89 -23.15
N ASP A 7 -18.58 14.24 -22.00
CA ASP A 7 -18.86 14.95 -20.74
C ASP A 7 -17.62 15.13 -19.86
N VAL A 8 -16.47 14.54 -20.24
CA VAL A 8 -15.20 14.71 -19.52
C VAL A 8 -14.10 15.14 -20.48
N ILE A 9 -13.74 14.32 -21.47
CA ILE A 9 -12.56 14.60 -22.31
C ILE A 9 -12.72 15.92 -23.08
N ASN A 10 -13.87 16.15 -23.70
CA ASN A 10 -14.10 17.36 -24.49
C ASN A 10 -14.14 18.63 -23.64
N LEU A 11 -14.31 18.52 -22.31
CA LEU A 11 -14.23 19.65 -21.38
C LEU A 11 -12.77 19.97 -20.98
N GLN A 12 -11.82 19.13 -21.35
CA GLN A 12 -10.38 19.29 -21.05
C GLN A 12 -10.06 19.61 -19.58
N PRO A 13 -10.62 18.85 -18.60
CA PRO A 13 -10.34 19.10 -17.20
C PRO A 13 -8.91 18.70 -16.85
N LYS A 14 -8.36 19.30 -15.78
CA LYS A 14 -7.08 18.86 -15.23
C LYS A 14 -7.19 17.56 -14.45
N ALA A 15 -8.32 17.33 -13.78
CA ALA A 15 -8.62 16.11 -13.03
C ALA A 15 -10.10 15.73 -13.15
N VAL A 16 -10.41 14.45 -12.93
CA VAL A 16 -11.76 13.91 -12.86
C VAL A 16 -11.92 13.03 -11.62
N VAL A 17 -13.00 13.26 -10.86
CA VAL A 17 -13.42 12.39 -9.75
C VAL A 17 -14.48 11.43 -10.27
N ILE A 18 -14.28 10.13 -10.07
CA ILE A 18 -15.16 9.07 -10.55
C ILE A 18 -15.72 8.29 -9.35
N LEU A 19 -17.01 8.49 -9.10
CA LEU A 19 -17.84 7.65 -8.24
C LEU A 19 -18.83 6.88 -9.13
N ALA A 20 -18.56 5.60 -9.36
CA ALA A 20 -19.37 4.75 -10.25
C ALA A 20 -19.38 3.29 -9.76
N GLY A 21 -20.40 2.51 -10.15
CA GLY A 21 -20.50 1.08 -9.85
C GLY A 21 -21.79 0.67 -9.11
N THR A 22 -22.38 1.53 -8.28
CA THR A 22 -23.57 1.15 -7.47
C THR A 22 -24.78 0.69 -8.31
N ASN A 23 -24.98 1.28 -9.49
CA ASN A 23 -26.08 0.92 -10.39
C ASN A 23 -25.75 -0.29 -11.27
N ASP A 24 -24.46 -0.53 -11.53
CA ASP A 24 -23.96 -1.72 -12.20
C ASP A 24 -24.18 -2.95 -11.30
N ILE A 25 -23.86 -2.83 -9.99
CA ILE A 25 -24.17 -3.86 -8.98
C ILE A 25 -25.67 -4.18 -8.95
N ALA A 26 -26.51 -3.15 -9.00
CA ALA A 26 -27.97 -3.28 -9.02
C ALA A 26 -28.55 -3.81 -10.35
N GLY A 27 -27.74 -3.90 -11.41
CA GLY A 27 -28.17 -4.40 -12.71
C GLY A 27 -29.07 -3.45 -13.49
N ASN A 28 -28.99 -2.12 -13.25
CA ASN A 28 -29.87 -1.14 -13.89
C ASN A 28 -29.77 -1.12 -15.43
N SER A 29 -28.64 -1.56 -15.99
CA SER A 29 -28.41 -1.69 -17.44
C SER A 29 -28.36 -3.16 -17.90
N GLY A 30 -28.86 -4.07 -17.07
CA GLY A 30 -28.70 -5.51 -17.21
C GLY A 30 -27.67 -6.08 -16.23
N PRO A 31 -27.68 -7.41 -15.98
CA PRO A 31 -26.69 -8.07 -15.14
C PRO A 31 -25.27 -7.89 -15.70
N ILE A 32 -24.32 -7.62 -14.80
CA ILE A 32 -22.92 -7.40 -15.13
C ILE A 32 -22.04 -7.96 -14.01
N SER A 33 -20.92 -8.59 -14.37
CA SER A 33 -19.94 -9.14 -13.43
C SER A 33 -19.09 -8.02 -12.80
N ASN A 34 -18.33 -8.32 -11.74
CA ASN A 34 -17.40 -7.34 -11.20
C ASN A 34 -16.24 -7.11 -12.18
N GLU A 35 -15.79 -8.16 -12.85
CA GLU A 35 -14.70 -8.13 -13.83
C GLU A 35 -15.05 -7.21 -15.02
N ASP A 36 -16.31 -7.20 -15.47
CA ASP A 36 -16.76 -6.29 -16.53
C ASP A 36 -16.89 -4.84 -16.02
N ILE A 37 -17.23 -4.63 -14.76
CA ILE A 37 -17.20 -3.29 -14.13
C ILE A 37 -15.76 -2.79 -14.07
N ASP A 38 -14.83 -3.63 -13.61
CA ASP A 38 -13.39 -3.35 -13.52
C ASP A 38 -12.81 -2.99 -14.89
N ALA A 39 -13.15 -3.76 -15.92
CA ALA A 39 -12.74 -3.49 -17.31
C ALA A 39 -13.29 -2.15 -17.84
N ASN A 40 -14.54 -1.81 -17.49
CA ASN A 40 -15.14 -0.52 -17.84
C ASN A 40 -14.44 0.66 -17.15
N LEU A 41 -14.10 0.53 -15.86
CA LEU A 41 -13.40 1.55 -15.09
C LEU A 41 -11.95 1.70 -15.56
N THR A 42 -11.27 0.59 -15.85
CA THR A 42 -9.95 0.56 -16.49
C THR A 42 -9.94 1.34 -17.80
N SER A 43 -10.92 1.07 -18.68
CA SER A 43 -11.06 1.79 -19.95
C SER A 43 -11.24 3.30 -19.76
N ILE A 44 -11.98 3.71 -18.72
CA ILE A 44 -12.15 5.14 -18.38
C ILE A 44 -10.81 5.75 -17.93
N ALA A 45 -10.04 5.06 -17.09
CA ALA A 45 -8.74 5.52 -16.62
C ALA A 45 -7.73 5.65 -17.77
N GLU A 46 -7.68 4.69 -18.68
CA GLU A 46 -6.83 4.73 -19.88
C GLU A 46 -7.19 5.89 -20.81
N LEU A 47 -8.50 6.10 -21.03
CA LEU A 47 -9.00 7.24 -21.81
C LEU A 47 -8.64 8.58 -21.15
N ALA A 48 -8.76 8.70 -19.82
CA ALA A 48 -8.35 9.90 -19.11
C ALA A 48 -6.83 10.15 -19.22
N ARG A 49 -6.03 9.10 -19.01
CA ARG A 49 -4.56 9.15 -19.09
C ARG A 49 -4.08 9.58 -20.48
N SER A 50 -4.63 9.00 -21.54
CA SER A 50 -4.31 9.39 -22.93
C SER A 50 -4.66 10.84 -23.27
N ASN A 51 -5.55 11.46 -22.49
CA ASN A 51 -5.94 12.87 -22.63
C ASN A 51 -5.33 13.77 -21.53
N LYS A 52 -4.35 13.25 -20.76
CA LYS A 52 -3.64 13.98 -19.69
C LYS A 52 -4.55 14.53 -18.59
N ILE A 53 -5.60 13.77 -18.25
CA ILE A 53 -6.54 14.09 -17.17
C ILE A 53 -6.16 13.23 -15.96
N ALA A 54 -5.88 13.85 -14.82
CA ALA A 54 -5.63 13.12 -13.57
C ALA A 54 -6.91 12.42 -13.09
N VAL A 55 -6.81 11.13 -12.73
CA VAL A 55 -7.96 10.34 -12.30
C VAL A 55 -7.95 10.18 -10.79
N ILE A 56 -9.11 10.44 -10.18
CA ILE A 56 -9.41 10.11 -8.80
C ILE A 56 -10.57 9.12 -8.82
N PHE A 57 -10.34 7.87 -8.40
CA PHE A 57 -11.46 6.96 -8.16
C PHE A 57 -11.86 7.05 -6.70
N SER A 58 -13.17 7.08 -6.45
CA SER A 58 -13.69 6.98 -5.09
C SER A 58 -14.28 5.60 -4.83
N SER A 59 -14.23 5.17 -3.57
CA SER A 59 -15.00 4.02 -3.10
C SER A 59 -16.49 4.17 -3.44
N ILE A 60 -17.11 3.08 -3.92
CA ILE A 60 -18.56 2.92 -3.96
C ILE A 60 -19.10 3.02 -2.53
N LEU A 61 -20.16 3.80 -2.34
CA LEU A 61 -20.76 4.00 -1.02
C LEU A 61 -21.45 2.73 -0.50
N PRO A 62 -21.54 2.54 0.83
CA PRO A 62 -22.41 1.52 1.41
C PRO A 62 -23.89 1.86 1.18
N VAL A 63 -24.76 0.90 1.47
CA VAL A 63 -26.22 1.04 1.53
C VAL A 63 -26.73 0.58 2.89
N HIS A 64 -27.95 0.96 3.26
CA HIS A 64 -28.58 0.50 4.50
C HIS A 64 -30.01 0.01 4.30
N ASN A 65 -30.51 -0.76 5.28
CA ASN A 65 -31.88 -1.30 5.30
C ASN A 65 -32.73 -0.78 6.48
N TYR A 66 -32.43 0.40 7.01
CA TYR A 66 -33.05 0.95 8.22
C TYR A 66 -34.45 1.55 8.06
N THR A 67 -34.95 1.63 6.82
CA THR A 67 -36.25 2.23 6.49
C THR A 67 -37.00 1.33 5.51
N PRO A 68 -38.34 1.32 5.51
CA PRO A 68 -39.12 0.61 4.50
C PRO A 68 -38.70 0.95 3.06
N GLU A 69 -38.38 2.22 2.82
CA GLU A 69 -37.99 2.76 1.51
C GLU A 69 -36.62 2.26 1.05
N SER A 70 -35.73 1.89 1.99
CA SER A 70 -34.37 1.46 1.67
C SER A 70 -34.22 -0.05 1.46
N LEU A 71 -35.26 -0.85 1.73
CA LEU A 71 -35.19 -2.31 1.64
C LEU A 71 -34.90 -2.81 0.23
N ASP A 72 -35.53 -2.19 -0.78
CA ASP A 72 -35.35 -2.58 -2.19
C ASP A 72 -33.95 -2.22 -2.69
N PHE A 73 -33.48 -1.00 -2.42
CA PHE A 73 -32.12 -0.59 -2.78
C PHE A 73 -31.04 -1.44 -2.12
N TYR A 74 -31.25 -1.82 -0.85
CA TYR A 74 -30.37 -2.71 -0.13
C TYR A 74 -30.32 -4.11 -0.76
N ALA A 75 -31.48 -4.69 -1.09
CA ALA A 75 -31.56 -6.03 -1.66
C ALA A 75 -30.85 -6.14 -3.02
N GLN A 76 -30.88 -5.07 -3.82
CA GLN A 76 -30.24 -5.01 -5.14
C GLN A 76 -28.72 -4.83 -5.08
N ARG A 77 -28.15 -4.45 -3.92
CA ARG A 77 -26.73 -4.09 -3.78
C ARG A 77 -26.06 -4.92 -2.68
N PRO A 78 -25.74 -6.19 -2.96
CA PRO A 78 -25.05 -7.04 -2.00
C PRO A 78 -23.76 -6.39 -1.51
N MET A 79 -23.62 -6.24 -0.19
CA MET A 79 -22.48 -5.54 0.42
C MET A 79 -21.14 -6.19 0.06
N GLU A 80 -21.12 -7.52 -0.07
CA GLU A 80 -19.97 -8.29 -0.54
C GLU A 80 -19.43 -7.77 -1.89
N ARG A 81 -20.33 -7.48 -2.85
CA ARG A 81 -19.92 -6.96 -4.16
C ARG A 81 -19.37 -5.54 -4.07
N ILE A 82 -19.96 -4.69 -3.22
CA ILE A 82 -19.46 -3.33 -2.96
C ILE A 82 -18.04 -3.41 -2.37
N LEU A 83 -17.83 -4.25 -1.36
CA LEU A 83 -16.54 -4.42 -0.70
C LEU A 83 -15.48 -5.01 -1.64
N ALA A 84 -15.85 -5.98 -2.48
CA ALA A 84 -14.95 -6.55 -3.49
C ALA A 84 -14.50 -5.49 -4.52
N LEU A 85 -15.44 -4.71 -5.07
CA LEU A 85 -15.12 -3.64 -6.02
C LEU A 85 -14.31 -2.50 -5.40
N ASN A 86 -14.59 -2.14 -4.14
CA ASN A 86 -13.81 -1.13 -3.43
C ASN A 86 -12.37 -1.58 -3.18
N ARG A 87 -12.17 -2.88 -2.87
CA ARG A 87 -10.84 -3.47 -2.73
C ARG A 87 -10.09 -3.39 -4.06
N TRP A 88 -10.71 -3.86 -5.15
CA TRP A 88 -10.13 -3.77 -6.49
C TRP A 88 -9.82 -2.32 -6.88
N LEU A 89 -10.72 -1.37 -6.66
CA LEU A 89 -10.51 0.06 -6.96
C LEU A 89 -9.29 0.62 -6.22
N LYS A 90 -9.14 0.27 -4.94
CA LYS A 90 -8.00 0.69 -4.13
C LYS A 90 -6.69 0.11 -4.68
N GLU A 91 -6.66 -1.19 -4.96
CA GLU A 91 -5.51 -1.89 -5.57
C GLU A 91 -5.17 -1.34 -6.95
N TYR A 92 -6.18 -1.09 -7.79
CA TYR A 92 -6.02 -0.52 -9.12
C TYR A 92 -5.42 0.88 -9.06
N CYS A 93 -5.92 1.74 -8.14
CA CYS A 93 -5.38 3.08 -7.95
C CYS A 93 -3.91 3.05 -7.53
N VAL A 94 -3.55 2.17 -6.58
CA VAL A 94 -2.17 1.94 -6.17
C VAL A 94 -1.32 1.52 -7.37
N ALA A 95 -1.73 0.46 -8.10
CA ALA A 95 -0.97 -0.09 -9.21
C ALA A 95 -0.82 0.89 -10.38
N ASN A 96 -1.73 1.85 -10.52
CA ASN A 96 -1.77 2.81 -11.62
C ASN A 96 -1.38 4.24 -11.21
N ASN A 97 -0.91 4.42 -9.97
CA ASN A 97 -0.56 5.70 -9.41
C ASN A 97 -1.68 6.75 -9.55
N LEU A 98 -2.89 6.38 -9.11
CA LEU A 98 -4.08 7.21 -9.10
C LEU A 98 -4.47 7.52 -7.66
N VAL A 99 -5.17 8.63 -7.44
CA VAL A 99 -5.69 8.96 -6.11
C VAL A 99 -6.93 8.10 -5.83
N TYR A 100 -6.89 7.35 -4.72
CA TYR A 100 -8.07 6.66 -4.18
C TYR A 100 -8.74 7.52 -3.11
N LEU A 101 -10.03 7.84 -3.32
CA LEU A 101 -10.86 8.62 -2.41
C LEU A 101 -11.79 7.70 -1.61
N ASP A 102 -11.45 7.44 -0.35
CA ASP A 102 -12.22 6.55 0.52
C ASP A 102 -13.41 7.26 1.18
N TYR A 103 -14.53 7.34 0.46
CA TYR A 103 -15.80 7.78 1.05
C TYR A 103 -16.43 6.73 1.96
N PHE A 104 -16.27 5.44 1.65
CA PHE A 104 -16.93 4.33 2.32
C PHE A 104 -16.64 4.39 3.83
N SER A 105 -15.36 4.45 4.20
CA SER A 105 -14.94 4.51 5.61
C SER A 105 -15.47 5.75 6.36
N ALA A 106 -15.74 6.86 5.65
CA ALA A 106 -16.24 8.08 6.26
C ALA A 106 -17.75 8.03 6.59
N VAL A 107 -18.51 7.21 5.86
CA VAL A 107 -19.98 7.21 5.92
C VAL A 107 -20.59 5.91 6.48
N VAL A 108 -19.76 4.89 6.78
CA VAL A 108 -20.24 3.66 7.44
C VAL A 108 -20.51 3.82 8.92
N ASP A 109 -21.53 3.12 9.41
CA ASP A 109 -21.80 2.91 10.82
C ASP A 109 -21.03 1.69 11.39
N ASP A 110 -21.31 1.36 12.65
CA ASP A 110 -20.71 0.23 13.38
C ASP A 110 -21.07 -1.15 12.80
N LYS A 111 -22.05 -1.23 11.90
CA LYS A 111 -22.47 -2.44 11.19
C LYS A 111 -21.92 -2.50 9.77
N GLY A 112 -21.11 -1.53 9.37
CA GLY A 112 -20.59 -1.42 8.01
C GLY A 112 -21.64 -0.99 6.97
N MET A 113 -22.79 -0.46 7.41
CA MET A 113 -23.84 0.07 6.54
C MET A 113 -23.77 1.59 6.46
N LEU A 114 -24.43 2.18 5.46
CA LEU A 114 -24.53 3.63 5.38
C LEU A 114 -25.22 4.18 6.64
N LYS A 115 -24.62 5.16 7.30
CA LYS A 115 -25.23 5.79 8.48
C LYS A 115 -26.63 6.31 8.13
N ARG A 116 -27.61 5.97 8.96
CA ARG A 116 -29.03 6.30 8.75
C ARG A 116 -29.28 7.80 8.54
N ASP A 117 -28.56 8.66 9.24
CA ASP A 117 -28.73 10.11 9.17
C ASP A 117 -28.11 10.75 7.92
N LEU A 118 -27.35 9.97 7.15
CA LEU A 118 -26.68 10.44 5.93
C LEU A 118 -27.45 10.13 4.64
N ALA A 119 -28.48 9.29 4.67
CA ALA A 119 -29.31 8.99 3.50
C ALA A 119 -30.76 8.67 3.90
N ASP A 120 -31.72 9.36 3.30
CA ASP A 120 -33.14 9.18 3.65
C ASP A 120 -33.70 7.87 3.07
N ASP A 121 -33.22 7.45 1.90
CA ASP A 121 -33.61 6.24 1.18
C ASP A 121 -32.60 5.09 1.32
N GLY A 122 -31.56 5.28 2.13
CA GLY A 122 -30.49 4.31 2.36
C GLY A 122 -29.54 4.03 1.20
N LEU A 123 -29.54 4.87 0.16
CA LEU A 123 -28.61 4.80 -0.96
C LEU A 123 -27.98 6.16 -1.27
N HIS A 124 -28.78 7.22 -1.34
CA HIS A 124 -28.33 8.52 -1.81
C HIS A 124 -27.98 9.45 -0.63
N PRO A 125 -26.73 9.97 -0.58
CA PRO A 125 -26.36 10.94 0.44
C PRO A 125 -27.29 12.16 0.45
N ASN A 126 -27.79 12.52 1.62
CA ASN A 126 -28.51 13.76 1.85
C ASN A 126 -27.52 14.92 2.11
N LYS A 127 -28.04 16.07 2.54
CA LYS A 127 -27.20 17.25 2.86
C LYS A 127 -26.09 16.95 3.88
N ALA A 128 -26.36 16.14 4.89
CA ALA A 128 -25.38 15.77 5.91
C ALA A 128 -24.31 14.83 5.33
N GLY A 129 -24.72 13.86 4.50
CA GLY A 129 -23.79 12.98 3.79
C GLY A 129 -22.83 13.77 2.89
N PHE A 130 -23.37 14.67 2.06
CA PHE A 130 -22.53 15.52 1.22
C PHE A 130 -21.61 16.47 2.00
N ALA A 131 -22.02 16.95 3.18
CA ALA A 131 -21.16 17.77 4.04
C ALA A 131 -19.92 17.01 4.53
N ILE A 132 -19.99 15.68 4.67
CA ILE A 132 -18.83 14.82 4.96
C ILE A 132 -18.00 14.58 3.71
N MET A 133 -18.64 14.32 2.57
CA MET A 133 -17.96 13.94 1.34
C MET A 133 -17.20 15.11 0.68
N ALA A 134 -17.77 16.31 0.66
CA ALA A 134 -17.21 17.48 -0.02
C ALA A 134 -15.74 17.79 0.36
N PRO A 135 -15.36 17.93 1.65
CA PRO A 135 -13.97 18.21 2.02
C PRO A 135 -13.00 17.06 1.69
N LEU A 136 -13.49 15.82 1.59
CA LEU A 136 -12.66 14.69 1.16
C LEU A 136 -12.40 14.74 -0.34
N ALA A 137 -13.42 15.12 -1.12
CA ALA A 137 -13.29 15.35 -2.56
C ALA A 137 -12.29 16.48 -2.86
N GLU A 138 -12.40 17.61 -2.16
CA GLU A 138 -11.48 18.74 -2.30
C GLU A 138 -10.03 18.32 -2.06
N LYS A 139 -9.76 17.61 -0.95
CA LYS A 139 -8.41 17.08 -0.65
C LYS A 139 -7.90 16.11 -1.72
N ALA A 140 -8.76 15.23 -2.23
CA ALA A 140 -8.37 14.29 -3.28
C ALA A 140 -8.07 15.00 -4.60
N ILE A 141 -8.84 16.04 -4.94
CA ILE A 141 -8.61 16.89 -6.11
C ILE A 141 -7.29 17.67 -5.94
N GLU A 142 -7.06 18.27 -4.78
CA GLU A 142 -5.80 18.95 -4.47
C GLU A 142 -4.62 18.00 -4.61
N SER A 143 -4.70 16.77 -4.08
CA SER A 143 -3.65 15.76 -4.22
C SER A 143 -3.39 15.37 -5.69
N ALA A 144 -4.45 15.16 -6.47
CA ALA A 144 -4.32 14.81 -7.88
C ALA A 144 -3.78 15.96 -8.74
N LEU A 145 -4.13 17.21 -8.41
CA LEU A 145 -3.72 18.41 -9.14
C LEU A 145 -2.37 18.97 -8.70
N ALA A 146 -2.00 18.78 -7.44
CA ALA A 146 -0.64 18.98 -6.97
C ALA A 146 0.32 18.06 -7.72
N GLY A 147 -0.22 16.99 -8.34
CA GLY A 147 0.54 15.98 -9.03
C GLY A 147 1.57 15.45 -8.07
N GLY A 148 1.10 14.83 -6.96
CA GLY A 148 1.98 14.33 -5.91
C GLY A 148 3.22 13.75 -6.57
N SER A 149 4.40 14.37 -6.33
CA SER A 149 5.50 14.25 -7.28
C SER A 149 5.83 12.78 -7.44
N VAL A 150 5.48 12.26 -8.61
CA VAL A 150 5.80 10.88 -8.94
C VAL A 150 7.08 10.91 -9.73
N ALA A 151 8.18 10.81 -9.00
CA ALA A 151 9.44 10.46 -9.62
C ALA A 151 9.33 9.03 -10.12
N GLN A 152 9.53 8.88 -11.42
CA GLN A 152 9.78 7.60 -12.06
C GLN A 152 11.29 7.42 -12.17
N ILE A 153 11.83 6.46 -11.43
CA ILE A 153 13.25 6.11 -11.46
C ILE A 153 13.38 4.66 -11.95
N GLY A 154 13.70 4.49 -13.23
CA GLY A 154 13.63 3.17 -13.87
C GLY A 154 12.19 2.66 -13.88
N SER A 155 11.96 1.49 -13.27
CA SER A 155 10.62 0.89 -13.09
C SER A 155 9.94 1.29 -11.77
N ILE A 156 10.61 2.03 -10.89
CA ILE A 156 10.07 2.42 -9.58
C ILE A 156 9.31 3.75 -9.68
N SER A 157 8.08 3.74 -9.18
CA SER A 157 7.22 4.89 -8.94
C SER A 157 7.31 5.33 -7.48
N ILE A 158 7.80 6.54 -7.22
CA ILE A 158 7.87 7.10 -5.85
C ILE A 158 6.80 8.18 -5.71
N GLN A 159 5.86 8.03 -4.79
CA GLN A 159 4.80 9.00 -4.50
C GLN A 159 5.02 9.68 -3.15
N LEU A 160 4.75 10.98 -3.06
CA LEU A 160 4.72 11.70 -1.78
C LEU A 160 3.31 11.69 -1.18
N ALA A 161 3.19 11.34 0.10
CA ALA A 161 1.89 11.31 0.79
C ALA A 161 1.34 12.72 1.08
N HIS A 162 2.22 13.67 1.39
CA HIS A 162 1.87 15.03 1.85
C HIS A 162 2.55 16.15 1.04
N ASN A 163 3.51 15.82 0.17
CA ASN A 163 4.33 16.78 -0.58
C ASN A 163 5.10 17.76 0.32
N SER A 164 5.48 17.32 1.53
CA SER A 164 6.28 18.17 2.44
C SER A 164 7.70 18.31 1.91
N GLU A 165 8.42 19.38 2.27
CA GLU A 165 9.84 19.54 1.90
C GLU A 165 10.68 18.32 2.31
N ARG A 166 10.34 17.69 3.44
CA ARG A 166 11.04 16.51 3.94
C ARG A 166 10.76 15.27 3.09
N GLU A 167 9.54 15.10 2.62
CA GLU A 167 9.19 14.00 1.71
C GLU A 167 9.88 14.18 0.36
N ILE A 168 9.90 15.40 -0.18
CA ILE A 168 10.63 15.77 -1.41
C ILE A 168 12.14 15.50 -1.25
N ASP A 169 12.74 15.85 -0.11
CA ASP A 169 14.15 15.59 0.13
C ASP A 169 14.46 14.08 0.26
N THR A 170 13.52 13.32 0.86
CA THR A 170 13.64 11.85 0.95
C THR A 170 13.49 11.21 -0.42
N GLU A 171 12.59 11.72 -1.28
CA GLU A 171 12.43 11.28 -2.68
C GLU A 171 13.71 11.49 -3.47
N LYS A 172 14.32 12.68 -3.37
CA LYS A 172 15.61 12.95 -4.03
C LYS A 172 16.72 12.04 -3.52
N GLN A 173 16.74 11.76 -2.22
CA GLN A 173 17.70 10.83 -1.62
C GLN A 173 17.49 9.42 -2.17
N LEU A 174 16.26 8.90 -2.13
CA LEU A 174 15.91 7.58 -2.65
C LEU A 174 16.21 7.47 -4.16
N ALA A 175 15.81 8.47 -4.95
CA ALA A 175 16.08 8.50 -6.38
C ALA A 175 17.59 8.42 -6.70
N ARG A 176 18.43 9.12 -5.92
CA ARG A 176 19.89 9.00 -6.02
C ARG A 176 20.34 7.58 -5.72
N LEU A 177 19.82 6.96 -4.66
CA LEU A 177 20.18 5.59 -4.27
C LEU A 177 19.77 4.56 -5.34
N LEU A 178 18.52 4.63 -5.82
CA LEU A 178 18.00 3.77 -6.89
C LEU A 178 18.80 3.87 -8.20
N THR A 179 19.49 4.99 -8.42
CA THR A 179 20.37 5.18 -9.58
C THR A 179 21.82 4.77 -9.32
N SER A 180 22.26 4.77 -8.06
CA SER A 180 23.66 4.54 -7.67
C SER A 180 23.96 3.08 -7.37
N TYR A 181 22.94 2.27 -7.07
CA TYR A 181 23.05 0.87 -6.70
C TYR A 181 22.26 -0.02 -7.66
N ASP A 182 22.78 -1.21 -7.96
CA ASP A 182 22.03 -2.23 -8.71
C ASP A 182 21.06 -2.96 -7.76
N LEU A 183 19.81 -2.53 -7.77
CA LEU A 183 18.75 -3.04 -6.90
C LEU A 183 17.81 -4.01 -7.61
N HIS A 184 18.14 -4.45 -8.84
CA HIS A 184 17.23 -5.26 -9.66
C HIS A 184 16.77 -6.53 -8.93
N LYS A 185 17.69 -7.26 -8.30
CA LYS A 185 17.35 -8.50 -7.55
C LYS A 185 16.70 -8.26 -6.19
N TYR A 186 16.68 -7.02 -5.70
CA TYR A 186 16.08 -6.62 -4.42
C TYR A 186 14.82 -5.75 -4.61
N THR A 187 14.22 -5.77 -5.80
CA THR A 187 13.03 -4.98 -6.13
C THR A 187 11.89 -5.92 -6.50
N PHE A 188 10.91 -6.06 -5.60
CA PHE A 188 9.78 -6.96 -5.75
C PHE A 188 8.47 -6.18 -5.96
N THR A 189 8.32 -5.03 -5.29
CA THR A 189 7.29 -4.04 -5.61
C THR A 189 7.88 -2.81 -6.29
N HIS A 190 7.07 -2.18 -7.15
CA HIS A 190 7.47 -1.04 -7.97
C HIS A 190 6.87 0.28 -7.51
N ASN A 191 6.02 0.25 -6.49
CA ASN A 191 5.34 1.43 -5.96
C ASN A 191 5.85 1.71 -4.56
N VAL A 192 6.39 2.91 -4.37
CA VAL A 192 6.92 3.40 -3.10
C VAL A 192 6.16 4.65 -2.70
N ILE A 193 5.70 4.72 -1.47
CA ILE A 193 5.16 5.94 -0.86
C ILE A 193 6.20 6.48 0.12
N ILE A 194 6.42 7.78 0.11
CA ILE A 194 7.16 8.48 1.16
C ILE A 194 6.13 9.20 2.02
N ASP A 195 6.02 8.78 3.28
CA ASP A 195 5.06 9.30 4.23
C ASP A 195 5.77 9.71 5.53
N GLU A 196 5.79 11.01 5.82
CA GLU A 196 6.41 11.54 7.04
C GLU A 196 5.64 11.26 8.35
N ARG A 197 4.45 10.65 8.28
CA ARG A 197 3.55 10.37 9.40
C ARG A 197 3.37 8.89 9.70
N SER A 198 3.82 8.03 8.80
CA SER A 198 3.74 6.57 8.94
C SER A 198 5.06 5.96 9.39
N ILE A 199 4.98 4.85 10.13
CA ILE A 199 6.15 3.98 10.28
C ILE A 199 6.43 3.27 8.95
N PRO A 200 7.70 2.98 8.60
CA PRO A 200 8.01 2.15 7.45
C PRO A 200 7.24 0.82 7.49
N HIS A 201 6.76 0.40 6.33
CA HIS A 201 6.06 -0.87 6.16
C HIS A 201 6.01 -1.30 4.70
N SER A 202 5.92 -2.59 4.45
CA SER A 202 5.88 -3.19 3.11
C SER A 202 4.47 -3.16 2.49
N HIS A 203 3.42 -3.30 3.30
CA HIS A 203 2.04 -3.53 2.82
C HIS A 203 1.02 -2.48 3.28
N PRO A 204 0.02 -2.12 2.45
CA PRO A 204 -0.26 -2.67 1.11
C PRO A 204 0.60 -2.06 -0.01
N VAL A 205 1.37 -1.01 0.31
CA VAL A 205 2.34 -0.37 -0.57
C VAL A 205 3.59 -0.12 0.26
N LEU A 206 4.77 -0.35 -0.33
CA LEU A 206 6.02 -0.07 0.34
C LEU A 206 6.06 1.41 0.71
N THR A 207 6.06 1.69 2.00
CA THR A 207 6.03 3.04 2.54
C THR A 207 7.30 3.28 3.33
N LEU A 208 8.04 4.34 2.97
CA LEU A 208 9.23 4.77 3.67
C LEU A 208 8.96 6.05 4.45
N HIS A 209 9.67 6.19 5.57
CA HIS A 209 9.60 7.38 6.42
C HIS A 209 10.87 8.24 6.28
N LYS A 210 10.74 9.55 6.49
CA LYS A 210 11.82 10.55 6.36
C LYS A 210 12.97 10.45 7.39
N ARG A 211 12.98 9.42 8.25
CA ARG A 211 13.87 9.35 9.44
C ARG A 211 15.35 9.32 9.06
N HIS A 212 15.66 8.91 7.83
CA HIS A 212 17.01 8.62 7.36
C HIS A 212 17.60 9.68 6.42
N LEU A 213 17.06 10.91 6.42
CA LEU A 213 17.59 12.04 5.64
C LEU A 213 19.09 12.35 5.85
N LYS A 214 19.70 11.83 6.92
CA LYS A 214 21.12 12.02 7.25
C LYS A 214 22.00 10.81 6.93
N SER A 215 21.45 9.71 6.46
CA SER A 215 22.18 8.48 6.19
C SER A 215 21.59 7.74 4.99
N ASP A 216 22.38 7.69 3.92
CA ASP A 216 22.07 6.94 2.70
C ASP A 216 21.97 5.44 2.99
N ASP A 217 22.89 4.91 3.79
CA ASP A 217 22.96 3.49 4.13
C ASP A 217 21.73 3.04 4.90
N GLN A 218 21.23 3.85 5.83
CA GLN A 218 20.01 3.53 6.57
C GLN A 218 18.76 3.59 5.68
N LEU A 219 18.64 4.59 4.78
CA LEU A 219 17.50 4.65 3.87
C LEU A 219 17.50 3.48 2.90
N LEU A 220 18.67 3.12 2.36
CA LEU A 220 18.83 1.98 1.46
C LEU A 220 18.47 0.67 2.16
N SER A 221 19.00 0.47 3.37
CA SER A 221 18.73 -0.70 4.21
C SER A 221 17.25 -0.83 4.54
N THR A 222 16.56 0.26 4.91
CA THR A 222 15.10 0.25 5.09
C THR A 222 14.35 -0.05 3.80
N TYR A 223 14.74 0.53 2.66
CA TYR A 223 14.11 0.21 1.36
C TYR A 223 14.20 -1.29 1.04
N VAL A 224 15.38 -1.88 1.21
CA VAL A 224 15.60 -3.30 0.95
C VAL A 224 14.86 -4.17 1.97
N HIS A 225 14.84 -3.81 3.25
CA HIS A 225 14.06 -4.48 4.28
C HIS A 225 12.59 -4.59 3.87
N GLU A 226 11.97 -3.49 3.47
CA GLU A 226 10.56 -3.50 3.08
C GLU A 226 10.31 -4.27 1.78
N GLN A 227 11.25 -4.26 0.83
CA GLN A 227 11.20 -5.09 -0.36
C GLN A 227 11.27 -6.60 -0.03
N LEU A 228 12.07 -6.98 0.96
CA LEU A 228 12.24 -8.38 1.35
C LEU A 228 10.97 -9.00 1.94
N HIS A 229 10.10 -8.22 2.57
CA HIS A 229 8.78 -8.72 2.97
C HIS A 229 7.95 -9.20 1.76
N TRP A 230 7.99 -8.48 0.63
CA TRP A 230 7.32 -8.93 -0.60
C TRP A 230 7.93 -10.23 -1.15
N PHE A 231 9.27 -10.36 -1.11
CA PHE A 231 9.95 -11.60 -1.49
C PHE A 231 9.50 -12.78 -0.62
N LEU A 232 9.41 -12.57 0.70
CA LEU A 232 9.00 -13.62 1.64
C LEU A 232 7.54 -14.04 1.44
N ASP A 233 6.67 -13.12 1.03
CA ASP A 233 5.28 -13.43 0.65
C ASP A 233 5.19 -14.23 -0.64
N GLU A 234 6.04 -13.93 -1.64
CA GLU A 234 6.15 -14.74 -2.86
C GLU A 234 6.69 -16.16 -2.60
N HIS A 235 7.37 -16.36 -1.45
CA HIS A 235 7.98 -17.62 -1.01
C HIS A 235 7.38 -18.14 0.30
N LEU A 236 6.07 -17.95 0.49
CA LEU A 236 5.38 -18.18 1.76
C LEU A 236 5.63 -19.56 2.38
N GLU A 237 5.66 -20.63 1.59
CA GLU A 237 5.88 -22.00 2.10
C GLU A 237 7.29 -22.17 2.69
N GLN A 238 8.30 -21.64 1.99
CA GLN A 238 9.69 -21.64 2.42
C GLN A 238 9.87 -20.75 3.66
N THR A 239 9.28 -19.55 3.65
CA THR A 239 9.28 -18.62 4.79
C THR A 239 8.72 -19.29 6.05
N GLN A 240 7.52 -19.88 5.97
CA GLN A 240 6.89 -20.58 7.10
C GLN A 240 7.71 -21.79 7.57
N THR A 241 8.41 -22.47 6.67
CA THR A 241 9.27 -23.60 7.05
C THR A 241 10.53 -23.12 7.77
N ALA A 242 11.18 -22.07 7.27
CA ALA A 242 12.32 -21.43 7.92
C ALA A 242 11.95 -20.93 9.32
N GLU A 243 10.79 -20.31 9.50
CA GLU A 243 10.30 -19.87 10.81
C GLU A 243 10.09 -21.04 11.79
N ARG A 244 9.52 -22.17 11.32
CA ARG A 244 9.37 -23.37 12.16
C ARG A 244 10.70 -23.95 12.59
N ASP A 245 11.71 -23.90 11.73
CA ASP A 245 13.04 -24.40 12.05
C ASP A 245 13.80 -23.46 12.98
N LEU A 246 13.69 -22.15 12.78
CA LEU A 246 14.17 -21.14 13.73
C LEU A 246 13.49 -21.27 15.09
N ARG A 247 12.21 -21.64 15.15
CA ARG A 247 11.50 -21.90 16.42
C ARG A 247 12.06 -23.09 17.20
N LYS A 248 12.61 -24.10 16.52
CA LYS A 248 13.30 -25.22 17.18
C LYS A 248 14.65 -24.78 17.78
N ILE A 249 15.33 -23.84 17.12
CA ILE A 249 16.64 -23.31 17.54
C ILE A 249 16.50 -22.28 18.66
N TYR A 250 15.52 -21.38 18.51
CA TYR A 250 15.21 -20.30 19.44
C TYR A 250 13.82 -20.53 20.06
N PRO A 251 13.67 -21.44 21.03
CA PRO A 251 12.35 -21.81 21.58
C PRO A 251 11.69 -20.71 22.42
N LYS A 252 12.41 -19.60 22.68
CA LYS A 252 11.89 -18.42 23.37
C LYS A 252 12.45 -17.19 22.69
N VAL A 253 11.57 -16.33 22.22
CA VAL A 253 11.90 -15.06 21.57
C VAL A 253 11.13 -13.93 22.25
N PRO A 254 11.67 -12.70 22.31
CA PRO A 254 10.89 -11.56 22.77
C PRO A 254 9.80 -11.24 21.75
N THR A 255 8.61 -10.87 22.21
CA THR A 255 7.51 -10.44 21.35
C THR A 255 7.39 -8.92 21.33
N ASP A 256 7.59 -8.26 22.46
CA ASP A 256 7.33 -6.82 22.59
C ASP A 256 8.48 -5.96 22.03
N ALA A 257 8.12 -4.80 21.49
CA ALA A 257 9.08 -3.77 21.15
C ALA A 257 9.84 -3.27 22.42
N PRO A 258 11.11 -2.88 22.31
CA PRO A 258 11.90 -2.75 21.08
C PRO A 258 12.67 -4.03 20.69
N ASP A 259 12.50 -5.14 21.41
CA ASP A 259 13.32 -6.33 21.21
C ASP A 259 12.71 -7.30 20.17
N GLY A 260 11.38 -7.47 20.16
CA GLY A 260 10.62 -8.31 19.22
C GLY A 260 9.67 -7.52 18.31
N SER A 261 8.76 -8.23 17.61
CA SER A 261 7.86 -7.66 16.60
C SER A 261 6.36 -7.92 16.84
N GLY A 262 5.86 -7.58 18.03
CA GLY A 262 4.44 -7.68 18.41
C GLY A 262 4.01 -9.06 18.91
N ASP A 263 4.48 -10.13 18.26
CA ASP A 263 4.21 -11.51 18.64
C ASP A 263 5.40 -12.43 18.23
N GLU A 264 5.26 -13.74 18.48
CA GLU A 264 6.30 -14.72 18.13
C GLU A 264 6.46 -14.86 16.61
N GLU A 265 5.36 -14.89 15.86
CA GLU A 265 5.34 -15.08 14.41
C GLU A 265 6.08 -13.93 13.72
N GLY A 266 5.71 -12.68 14.04
CA GLY A 266 6.40 -11.50 13.57
C GLY A 266 7.88 -11.50 13.95
N THR A 267 8.24 -12.00 15.14
CA THR A 267 9.65 -12.05 15.55
C THR A 267 10.47 -13.07 14.75
N TYR A 268 9.91 -14.23 14.41
CA TYR A 268 10.57 -15.19 13.52
C TYR A 268 10.64 -14.70 12.08
N LEU A 269 9.58 -14.08 11.56
CA LEU A 269 9.59 -13.44 10.24
C LEU A 269 10.70 -12.40 10.15
N HIS A 270 10.89 -11.58 11.18
CA HIS A 270 11.95 -10.58 11.20
C HIS A 270 13.35 -11.17 11.44
N LEU A 271 13.52 -12.35 12.04
CA LEU A 271 14.82 -13.04 12.03
C LEU A 271 15.25 -13.40 10.59
N VAL A 272 14.31 -13.86 9.77
CA VAL A 272 14.53 -14.15 8.35
C VAL A 272 14.77 -12.85 7.59
N THR A 273 13.88 -11.87 7.73
CA THR A 273 13.94 -10.58 7.01
C THR A 273 15.22 -9.81 7.33
N CYS A 274 15.57 -9.63 8.61
CA CYS A 274 16.80 -8.92 9.01
C CYS A 274 18.07 -9.68 8.61
N TYR A 275 18.03 -11.02 8.48
CA TYR A 275 19.15 -11.77 7.94
C TYR A 275 19.34 -11.49 6.44
N LEU A 276 18.27 -11.54 5.65
CA LEU A 276 18.31 -11.23 4.22
C LEU A 276 18.69 -9.77 3.98
N GLU A 277 18.20 -8.84 4.81
CA GLU A 277 18.60 -7.42 4.83
C GLU A 277 20.11 -7.30 5.00
N MET A 278 20.70 -8.00 5.99
CA MET A 278 22.15 -7.98 6.20
C MET A 278 22.94 -8.50 5.00
N GLN A 279 22.46 -9.53 4.31
CA GLN A 279 23.15 -10.04 3.12
C GLN A 279 23.03 -9.07 1.95
N ALA A 280 21.86 -8.46 1.77
CA ALA A 280 21.64 -7.46 0.74
C ALA A 280 22.45 -6.18 0.99
N ASP A 281 22.51 -5.70 2.22
CA ASP A 281 23.39 -4.58 2.59
C ASP A 281 24.87 -4.92 2.31
N ARG A 282 25.31 -6.15 2.62
CA ARG A 282 26.69 -6.56 2.30
C ARG A 282 26.99 -6.53 0.81
N ASP A 283 26.04 -6.96 0.00
CA ASP A 283 26.15 -6.94 -1.46
C ASP A 283 26.17 -5.52 -2.01
N LEU A 284 25.31 -4.64 -1.50
CA LEU A 284 25.12 -3.29 -2.01
C LEU A 284 26.17 -2.29 -1.51
N ILE A 285 26.41 -2.26 -0.20
CA ILE A 285 27.23 -1.23 0.46
C ILE A 285 28.54 -1.76 1.05
N GLY A 286 28.75 -3.08 1.03
CA GLY A 286 29.95 -3.73 1.53
C GLY A 286 29.92 -3.99 3.05
N PRO A 287 30.82 -4.85 3.56
CA PRO A 287 30.72 -5.40 4.92
C PRO A 287 30.93 -4.37 6.03
N GLU A 288 31.82 -3.39 5.85
CA GLU A 288 32.10 -2.36 6.87
C GLU A 288 30.89 -1.45 7.09
N ARG A 289 30.28 -0.95 6.00
CA ARG A 289 29.10 -0.10 6.05
C ARG A 289 27.88 -0.88 6.55
N THR A 290 27.73 -2.13 6.12
CA THR A 290 26.68 -3.02 6.66
C THR A 290 26.81 -3.18 8.16
N GLN A 291 28.02 -3.44 8.68
CA GLN A 291 28.22 -3.58 10.12
C GLN A 291 27.80 -2.33 10.89
N ALA A 292 28.04 -1.13 10.33
CA ALA A 292 27.60 0.12 10.94
C ALA A 292 26.06 0.26 10.96
N VAL A 293 25.39 -0.11 9.86
CA VAL A 293 23.92 -0.14 9.76
C VAL A 293 23.31 -1.12 10.76
N MET A 294 23.78 -2.37 10.77
CA MET A 294 23.27 -3.41 11.67
C MET A 294 23.47 -3.06 13.15
N ASN A 295 24.61 -2.46 13.50
CA ASN A 295 24.87 -1.98 14.86
C ASN A 295 23.93 -0.84 15.27
N PHE A 296 23.61 0.05 14.33
CA PHE A 296 22.63 1.11 14.58
C PHE A 296 21.25 0.51 14.85
N TRP A 297 20.77 -0.39 13.98
CA TRP A 297 19.47 -1.03 14.14
C TRP A 297 19.35 -1.88 15.41
N ALA A 298 20.40 -2.62 15.76
CA ALA A 298 20.48 -3.39 17.02
C ALA A 298 20.32 -2.55 18.30
N SER A 299 20.42 -1.22 18.21
CA SER A 299 20.17 -0.27 19.30
C SER A 299 18.83 0.48 19.20
N ASP A 300 18.17 0.40 18.05
CA ASP A 300 16.99 1.18 17.73
C ASP A 300 15.69 0.41 17.97
N HIS A 301 15.42 -0.57 17.10
CA HIS A 301 14.23 -1.43 17.07
C HIS A 301 14.65 -2.86 16.72
N TYR A 302 13.77 -3.84 16.91
CA TYR A 302 14.09 -5.27 16.74
C TYR A 302 15.44 -5.68 17.36
N ARG A 303 15.74 -5.11 18.53
CA ARG A 303 17.10 -5.11 19.10
C ARG A 303 17.63 -6.52 19.33
N TRP A 304 16.78 -7.41 19.82
CA TRP A 304 17.16 -8.80 20.00
C TRP A 304 17.35 -9.48 18.65
N ILE A 305 16.45 -9.25 17.70
CA ILE A 305 16.51 -9.83 16.34
C ILE A 305 17.82 -9.47 15.64
N TYR A 306 18.14 -8.18 15.53
CA TYR A 306 19.38 -7.73 14.89
C TYR A 306 20.64 -8.26 15.60
N LYS A 307 20.65 -8.32 16.94
CA LYS A 307 21.77 -8.92 17.69
C LYS A 307 21.91 -10.41 17.41
N THR A 308 20.80 -11.14 17.36
CA THR A 308 20.77 -12.57 17.05
C THR A 308 21.25 -12.81 15.62
N VAL A 309 20.78 -12.04 14.64
CA VAL A 309 21.22 -12.12 13.24
C VAL A 309 22.74 -11.93 13.11
N MET A 310 23.31 -10.95 13.79
CA MET A 310 24.76 -10.70 13.76
C MET A 310 25.57 -11.75 14.53
N HIS A 311 25.07 -12.26 15.66
CA HIS A 311 25.80 -13.20 16.51
C HIS A 311 25.76 -14.64 15.97
N ASP A 312 24.59 -15.06 15.50
CA ASP A 312 24.28 -16.43 15.09
C ASP A 312 24.12 -16.57 13.58
N GLU A 313 24.78 -15.71 12.81
CA GLU A 313 24.62 -15.64 11.35
C GLU A 313 24.76 -17.01 10.67
N SER A 314 25.73 -17.83 11.06
CA SER A 314 25.94 -19.14 10.45
C SER A 314 24.78 -20.11 10.69
N THR A 315 24.14 -20.00 11.85
CA THR A 315 22.99 -20.83 12.23
C THR A 315 21.78 -20.45 11.40
N ILE A 316 21.48 -19.15 11.30
CA ILE A 316 20.36 -18.65 10.50
C ILE A 316 20.60 -18.94 9.02
N ARG A 317 21.82 -18.70 8.51
CA ARG A 317 22.21 -19.05 7.13
C ARG A 317 21.91 -20.50 6.79
N THR A 318 22.22 -21.44 7.70
CA THR A 318 21.97 -22.87 7.46
C THR A 318 20.48 -23.15 7.24
N VAL A 319 19.58 -22.48 7.99
CA VAL A 319 18.13 -22.62 7.80
C VAL A 319 17.70 -22.02 6.45
N ILE A 320 18.20 -20.82 6.12
CA ILE A 320 17.85 -20.13 4.88
C ILE A 320 18.29 -20.91 3.64
N GLU A 321 19.52 -21.45 3.64
CA GLU A 321 20.05 -22.30 2.56
C GLU A 321 19.27 -23.62 2.43
N GLN A 322 18.85 -24.24 3.53
CA GLN A 322 18.05 -25.47 3.52
C GLN A 322 16.69 -25.27 2.85
N GLU A 323 16.05 -24.14 3.14
CA GLU A 323 14.75 -23.78 2.58
C GLU A 323 14.84 -23.08 1.20
N LYS A 324 16.05 -22.85 0.70
CA LYS A 324 16.33 -22.16 -0.57
C LYS A 324 15.71 -20.75 -0.63
N LEU A 325 15.79 -20.03 0.48
CA LEU A 325 15.19 -18.71 0.66
C LEU A 325 16.20 -17.57 0.42
N GLU A 326 17.18 -17.81 -0.44
CA GLU A 326 18.21 -16.84 -0.81
C GLU A 326 17.74 -15.95 -1.96
N VAL A 327 18.06 -14.66 -1.91
CA VAL A 327 17.84 -13.75 -3.03
C VAL A 327 19.02 -13.87 -4.01
N ILE A 328 18.78 -14.50 -5.16
CA ILE A 328 19.80 -14.86 -6.17
C ILE A 328 19.88 -13.82 -7.28
#